data_AF-A0A0G0QFT2-F1
#
_entry.id   AF-A0A0G0QFT2-F1
#
_cell.length_a   1.000
_cell.length_b   1.000
_cell.length_c   1.000
_cell.angle_alpha   90.00
_cell.angle_beta   90.00
_cell.angle_gamma   90.00
#
_symmetry.space_group_name_H-M   'P 1'
#
loop_
_entity.id
_entity.type
_entity.pdbx_description
1 polymer ?
#
loop_
_entity_poly.entity_id
_entity_poly.type
_entity_poly.pdbx_seq_one_letter_code
_entity_poly.pdbx_strand_id
1 'polypeptide(L)'
;MDLQSAIRLVEESPNYDEFSKIKKIFKDRIEDLKETDFTEKGICYYYLLRIVLRSHLMYETEECRTYLEGMDKEFRGQFEKYQKDFKKFDRNEIFDFFKLMERSYGSLEIIFRKKDFFEEEKYAYQQKMWYRQQKFWTQRRIWSWFEYAFLGATSSYGNSFIRWGLTAFVFAISMAGIYYLSDLSKTHESMRIVASASLSHWYDYVYFSVVTLTSLGIGDFVPRVLVDKMLVSAEVFFGFIMLGIFISLIQKKM
;
A
#
# COMPACT_ATOMS: atom_id res chain seq x y z
N MET A 1 31.17 24.99 0.94
CA MET A 1 30.55 24.11 1.94
C MET A 1 30.33 22.77 1.26
N ASP A 2 30.75 21.66 1.85
CA ASP A 2 30.63 20.33 1.24
C ASP A 2 29.18 19.79 1.37
N LEU A 3 28.80 18.83 0.53
CA LEU A 3 27.47 18.19 0.50
C LEU A 3 27.10 17.53 1.85
N GLN A 4 28.03 16.84 2.51
CA GLN A 4 27.82 16.24 3.82
C GLN A 4 27.57 17.31 4.89
N SER A 5 28.33 18.40 4.84
CA SER A 5 28.09 19.57 5.69
C SER A 5 26.71 20.20 5.42
N ALA A 6 26.27 20.27 4.16
CA ALA A 6 24.95 20.76 3.79
C ALA A 6 23.82 19.85 4.30
N ILE A 7 23.98 18.52 4.19
CA ILE A 7 23.02 17.54 4.72
C ILE A 7 22.87 17.69 6.24
N ARG A 8 23.98 17.77 6.97
CA ARG A 8 23.96 17.96 8.43
C ARG A 8 23.24 19.25 8.81
N LEU A 9 23.51 20.36 8.11
CA LEU A 9 22.80 21.61 8.35
C LEU A 9 21.30 21.52 8.10
N VAL A 10 20.85 20.80 7.07
CA VAL A 10 19.42 20.56 6.84
C VAL A 10 18.81 19.67 7.92
N GLU A 11 19.58 18.75 8.50
CA GLU A 11 19.11 17.88 9.56
C GLU A 11 19.03 18.61 10.91
N GLU A 12 20.05 19.40 11.24
CA GLU A 12 20.31 19.97 12.58
C GLU A 12 19.85 21.43 12.73
N SER A 13 19.85 22.24 11.67
CA SER A 13 19.72 23.70 11.80
C SER A 13 18.28 24.22 11.60
N PRO A 14 17.78 25.11 12.48
CA PRO A 14 16.52 25.83 12.31
C PRO A 14 16.68 27.18 11.57
N ASN A 15 17.89 27.54 11.13
CA ASN A 15 18.17 28.91 10.69
C ASN A 15 17.85 29.14 9.19
N TYR A 16 16.94 30.08 8.93
CA TYR A 16 16.33 30.28 7.60
C TYR A 16 17.25 30.96 6.58
N ASP A 17 18.15 31.83 7.05
CA ASP A 17 19.03 32.64 6.18
C ASP A 17 20.06 31.78 5.41
N GLU A 18 20.32 30.56 5.89
CA GLU A 18 21.24 29.63 5.25
C GLU A 18 20.57 28.78 4.15
N PHE A 19 19.23 28.70 4.10
CA PHE A 19 18.53 27.84 3.16
C PHE A 19 18.76 28.20 1.70
N SER A 20 18.89 29.49 1.36
CA SER A 20 19.19 29.92 -0.02
C SER A 20 20.57 29.43 -0.47
N LYS A 21 21.58 29.46 0.41
CA LYS A 21 22.93 28.96 0.12
C LYS A 21 22.95 27.44 -0.02
N ILE A 22 22.26 26.75 0.90
CA ILE A 22 22.15 25.28 0.90
C ILE A 22 21.42 24.79 -0.35
N LYS A 23 20.30 25.44 -0.71
CA LYS A 23 19.52 25.11 -1.91
C LYS A 23 20.35 25.19 -3.18
N LYS A 24 21.21 26.21 -3.29
CA LYS A 24 22.14 26.35 -4.42
C LYS A 24 23.09 25.15 -4.52
N ILE A 25 23.68 24.73 -3.40
CA ILE A 25 24.60 23.57 -3.37
C ILE A 25 23.95 22.30 -3.92
N PHE A 26 22.71 22.00 -3.53
CA PHE A 26 22.00 20.82 -4.04
C PHE A 26 21.63 20.96 -5.53
N LYS A 27 21.29 22.16 -6.01
CA LYS A 27 21.02 22.40 -7.44
C LYS A 27 22.28 22.22 -8.28
N ASP A 28 23.37 22.88 -7.89
CA ASP A 28 24.67 22.76 -8.55
C ASP A 28 25.11 21.28 -8.57
N ARG A 29 24.90 20.54 -7.47
CA ARG A 29 25.19 19.10 -7.42
C ARG A 29 24.35 18.26 -8.40
N ILE A 30 23.08 18.58 -8.58
CA ILE A 30 22.22 17.85 -9.55
C ILE A 30 22.74 18.05 -10.98
N GLU A 31 23.23 19.26 -11.31
CA GLU A 31 23.79 19.59 -12.61
C GLU A 31 25.13 18.88 -12.87
N ASP A 32 25.97 18.72 -11.82
CA ASP A 32 27.26 18.02 -11.90
C ASP A 32 27.12 16.50 -12.02
N LEU A 33 26.00 15.93 -11.58
CA LEU A 33 25.79 14.47 -11.54
C LEU A 33 25.45 13.90 -12.92
N LYS A 34 25.99 12.73 -13.24
CA LYS A 34 25.70 12.04 -14.51
C LYS A 34 24.23 11.66 -14.55
N GLU A 35 23.69 11.51 -15.76
CA GLU A 35 22.30 11.05 -15.96
C GLU A 35 22.01 9.68 -15.32
N THR A 36 23.05 8.86 -15.09
CA THR A 36 22.92 7.52 -14.51
C THR A 36 22.97 7.47 -12.98
N ASP A 37 23.23 8.61 -12.33
CA ASP A 37 23.43 8.73 -10.87
C ASP A 37 22.10 9.00 -10.15
N PHE A 38 21.08 8.22 -10.53
CA PHE A 38 19.69 8.36 -10.11
C PHE A 38 19.52 8.47 -8.59
N THR A 39 20.16 7.59 -7.82
CA THR A 39 20.03 7.60 -6.35
C THR A 39 20.47 8.93 -5.76
N GLU A 40 21.62 9.45 -6.19
CA GLU A 40 22.19 10.69 -5.64
C GLU A 40 21.37 11.91 -6.06
N LYS A 41 20.91 11.96 -7.32
CA LYS A 41 19.98 13.00 -7.80
C LYS A 41 18.68 13.01 -7.00
N GLY A 42 18.07 11.84 -6.80
CA GLY A 42 16.86 11.72 -6.01
C GLY A 42 17.05 12.15 -4.56
N ILE A 43 18.19 11.86 -3.94
CA ILE A 43 18.54 12.37 -2.60
C ILE A 43 18.66 13.90 -2.60
N CYS A 44 19.28 14.49 -3.61
CA CYS A 44 19.38 15.95 -3.72
C CYS A 44 17.99 16.59 -3.82
N TYR A 45 17.08 16.02 -4.64
CA TYR A 45 15.69 16.46 -4.71
C TYR A 45 14.95 16.29 -3.38
N TYR A 46 15.17 15.17 -2.66
CA TYR A 46 14.61 14.97 -1.32
C TYR A 46 15.03 16.07 -0.34
N TYR A 47 16.32 16.44 -0.30
CA TYR A 47 16.79 17.50 0.59
C TYR A 47 16.30 18.88 0.15
N LEU A 48 16.22 19.16 -1.16
CA LEU A 48 15.60 20.38 -1.68
C LEU A 48 14.14 20.50 -1.25
N LEU A 49 13.36 19.43 -1.42
CA LEU A 49 11.97 19.36 -0.96
C LEU A 49 11.89 19.61 0.54
N ARG A 50 12.76 18.98 1.33
CA ARG A 50 12.79 19.13 2.78
C ARG A 50 13.10 20.54 3.23
N ILE A 51 14.01 21.25 2.54
CA ILE A 51 14.32 22.66 2.79
C ILE A 51 13.08 23.52 2.52
N VAL A 52 12.43 23.32 1.38
CA VAL A 52 11.23 24.09 1.02
C VAL A 52 10.09 23.83 2.00
N LEU A 53 9.85 22.57 2.37
CA LEU A 53 8.84 22.24 3.37
C LEU A 53 9.22 22.81 4.76
N ARG A 54 10.49 22.87 5.13
CA ARG A 54 10.87 23.52 6.40
C ARG A 54 10.67 25.02 6.37
N SER A 55 10.82 25.67 5.22
CA SER A 55 10.46 27.07 5.09
C SER A 55 8.95 27.25 5.34
N HIS A 56 8.51 28.27 6.09
CA HIS A 56 7.13 28.50 6.54
C HIS A 56 6.12 28.74 5.39
N LEU A 57 5.91 27.72 4.57
CA LEU A 57 4.87 27.69 3.56
C LEU A 57 3.56 27.28 4.23
N MET A 58 2.60 28.21 4.18
CA MET A 58 1.19 28.00 4.54
C MET A 58 0.44 27.15 3.50
N TYR A 59 0.99 27.01 2.30
CA TYR A 59 0.38 26.31 1.16
C TYR A 59 1.41 25.53 0.37
N GLU A 60 0.96 24.48 -0.30
CA GLU A 60 1.78 23.73 -1.24
C GLU A 60 2.21 24.64 -2.41
N THR A 61 3.53 24.81 -2.61
CA THR A 61 4.06 25.59 -3.71
C THR A 61 4.35 24.69 -4.91
N GLU A 62 4.30 25.27 -6.11
CA GLU A 62 4.74 24.59 -7.34
C GLU A 62 6.18 24.05 -7.23
N GLU A 63 7.01 24.73 -6.43
CA GLU A 63 8.36 24.29 -6.12
C GLU A 63 8.41 23.00 -5.28
N CYS A 64 7.51 22.81 -4.31
CA CYS A 64 7.38 21.54 -3.59
C CYS A 64 7.05 20.39 -4.56
N ARG A 65 6.07 20.59 -5.45
CA ARG A 65 5.68 19.58 -6.43
C ARG A 65 6.82 19.22 -7.36
N THR A 66 7.52 20.23 -7.87
CA THR A 66 8.68 20.04 -8.76
C THR A 66 9.76 19.18 -8.10
N TYR A 67 10.08 19.43 -6.82
CA TYR A 67 11.09 18.62 -6.12
C TYR A 67 10.59 17.23 -5.74
N LEU A 68 9.30 17.07 -5.43
CA LEU A 68 8.70 15.75 -5.19
C LEU A 68 8.71 14.90 -6.48
N GLU A 69 8.29 15.47 -7.60
CA GLU A 69 8.28 14.80 -8.92
C GLU A 69 9.70 14.47 -9.38
N GLY A 70 10.65 15.39 -9.21
CA GLY A 70 12.06 15.15 -9.49
C GLY A 70 12.62 14.00 -8.66
N MET A 71 12.36 14.00 -7.35
CA MET A 71 12.76 12.90 -6.46
C MET A 71 12.17 11.56 -6.92
N ASP A 72 10.88 11.52 -7.22
CA ASP A 72 10.18 10.31 -7.65
C ASP A 72 10.71 9.76 -8.97
N LYS A 73 10.95 10.64 -9.95
CA LYS A 73 11.49 10.27 -11.26
C LYS A 73 12.85 9.59 -11.12
N GLU A 74 13.75 10.18 -10.35
CA GLU A 74 15.10 9.64 -10.16
C GLU A 74 15.05 8.32 -9.37
N PHE A 75 14.26 8.23 -8.30
CA PHE A 75 14.11 6.98 -7.54
C PHE A 75 13.52 5.85 -8.39
N ARG A 76 12.53 6.14 -9.24
CA ARG A 76 12.00 5.16 -10.20
C ARG A 76 13.03 4.76 -11.25
N GLY A 77 13.82 5.71 -11.76
CA GLY A 77 14.92 5.42 -12.68
C GLY A 77 15.94 4.44 -12.10
N GLN A 78 16.31 4.61 -10.82
CA GLN A 78 17.19 3.66 -10.14
C GLN A 78 16.52 2.29 -9.96
N PHE A 79 15.24 2.26 -9.59
CA PHE A 79 14.50 1.00 -9.46
C PHE A 79 14.44 0.23 -10.78
N GLU A 80 14.14 0.89 -11.90
CA GLU A 80 14.13 0.29 -13.23
C GLU A 80 15.51 -0.24 -13.63
N LYS A 81 16.58 0.47 -13.27
CA LYS A 81 17.97 0.01 -13.46
C LYS A 81 18.23 -1.29 -12.70
N TYR A 82 17.82 -1.39 -11.44
CA TYR A 82 17.94 -2.63 -10.67
C TYR A 82 17.08 -3.76 -11.23
N GLN A 83 15.90 -3.48 -11.79
CA GLN A 83 15.07 -4.51 -12.40
C GLN A 83 15.71 -5.08 -13.68
N LYS A 84 16.22 -4.21 -14.56
CA LYS A 84 16.84 -4.62 -15.83
C LYS A 84 18.14 -5.39 -15.62
N ASP A 85 18.95 -4.93 -14.67
CA ASP A 85 20.31 -5.43 -14.46
C ASP A 85 20.49 -6.10 -13.08
N PHE A 86 19.45 -6.76 -12.56
CA PHE A 86 19.43 -7.31 -11.19
C PHE A 86 20.63 -8.21 -10.85
N LYS A 87 21.17 -8.94 -11.84
CA LYS A 87 22.33 -9.83 -11.64
C LYS A 87 23.66 -9.08 -11.49
N LYS A 88 23.74 -7.81 -11.91
CA LYS A 88 24.96 -7.00 -11.87
C LYS A 88 25.18 -6.29 -10.53
N PHE A 89 24.12 -6.14 -9.73
CA PHE A 89 24.16 -5.41 -8.46
C PHE A 89 24.19 -6.37 -7.28
N ASP A 90 24.86 -5.95 -6.21
CA ASP A 90 24.81 -6.70 -4.96
C ASP A 90 23.43 -6.58 -4.32
N ARG A 91 22.98 -7.64 -3.66
CA ARG A 91 21.68 -7.63 -2.97
C ARG A 91 21.66 -6.64 -1.82
N ASN A 92 22.79 -6.40 -1.15
CA ASN A 92 22.83 -5.42 -0.06
C ASN A 92 22.69 -4.00 -0.61
N GLU A 93 23.27 -3.70 -1.76
CA GLU A 93 23.09 -2.41 -2.44
C GLU A 93 21.62 -2.13 -2.77
N ILE A 94 20.92 -3.12 -3.35
CA ILE A 94 19.49 -3.03 -3.65
C ILE A 94 18.66 -2.88 -2.37
N PHE A 95 19.01 -3.64 -1.33
CA PHE A 95 18.34 -3.56 -0.03
C PHE A 95 18.52 -2.19 0.63
N ASP A 96 19.75 -1.65 0.62
CA ASP A 96 20.08 -0.34 1.19
C ASP A 96 19.37 0.77 0.43
N PHE A 97 19.24 0.66 -0.90
CA PHE A 97 18.39 1.54 -1.68
C PHE A 97 16.93 1.50 -1.18
N PHE A 98 16.28 0.34 -1.13
CA PHE A 98 14.89 0.24 -0.67
C PHE A 98 14.70 0.80 0.75
N LYS A 99 15.67 0.54 1.64
CA LYS A 99 15.69 1.06 3.01
C LYS A 99 15.85 2.58 3.05
N LEU A 100 16.66 3.15 2.17
CA LEU A 100 16.83 4.59 2.05
C LEU A 100 15.53 5.25 1.56
N MET A 101 14.90 4.71 0.52
CA MET A 101 13.63 5.22 0.00
C MET A 101 12.53 5.19 1.07
N GLU A 102 12.40 4.07 1.79
CA GLU A 102 11.45 3.93 2.90
C GLU A 102 11.67 5.04 3.96
N ARG A 103 12.92 5.37 4.28
CA ARG A 103 13.24 6.44 5.23
C ARG A 103 12.91 7.82 4.68
N SER A 104 13.25 8.10 3.41
CA SER A 104 12.98 9.39 2.78
C SER A 104 11.48 9.69 2.74
N TYR A 105 10.67 8.77 2.20
CA TYR A 105 9.21 8.95 2.19
C TYR A 105 8.60 8.93 3.60
N GLY A 106 9.12 8.12 4.53
CA GLY A 106 8.67 8.15 5.92
C GLY A 106 8.94 9.49 6.62
N SER A 107 10.08 10.12 6.32
CA SER A 107 10.36 11.49 6.78
C SER A 107 9.41 12.50 6.15
N LEU A 108 9.10 12.37 4.86
CA LEU A 108 8.19 13.29 4.16
C LEU A 108 6.76 13.16 4.68
N GLU A 109 6.27 11.95 4.92
CA GLU A 109 4.95 11.69 5.52
C GLU A 109 4.77 12.46 6.84
N ILE A 110 5.78 12.42 7.73
CA ILE A 110 5.73 13.14 9.01
C ILE A 110 5.67 14.66 8.79
N ILE A 111 6.41 15.17 7.79
CA ILE A 111 6.44 16.60 7.49
C ILE A 111 5.11 17.05 6.88
N PHE A 112 4.55 16.30 5.94
CA PHE A 112 3.27 16.58 5.32
C PHE A 112 2.12 16.53 6.32
N ARG A 113 2.10 15.54 7.21
CA ARG A 113 1.12 15.45 8.31
C ARG A 113 1.15 16.69 9.19
N LYS A 114 2.35 17.18 9.56
CA LYS A 114 2.50 18.38 10.41
C LYS A 114 2.02 19.67 9.74
N LYS A 115 1.83 19.65 8.42
CA LYS A 115 1.40 20.79 7.61
C LYS A 115 -0.02 20.63 7.06
N ASP A 116 -0.72 19.55 7.43
CA ASP A 116 -2.05 19.22 6.92
C ASP A 116 -2.09 19.05 5.38
N PHE A 117 -0.97 18.63 4.77
CA PHE A 117 -0.87 18.31 3.34
C PHE A 117 -1.33 16.86 3.14
N PHE A 118 -2.64 16.63 3.23
CA PHE A 118 -3.23 15.28 3.33
C PHE A 118 -2.97 14.39 2.11
N GLU A 119 -3.02 14.93 0.88
CA GLU A 119 -2.83 14.13 -0.32
C GLU A 119 -1.35 13.73 -0.49
N GLU A 120 -0.42 14.64 -0.21
CA GLU A 120 1.01 14.40 -0.25
C GLU A 120 1.45 13.47 0.89
N GLU A 121 0.86 13.60 2.08
CA GLU A 121 1.05 12.65 3.19
C GLU A 121 0.64 11.24 2.75
N LYS A 122 -0.56 11.11 2.20
CA LYS A 122 -1.09 9.83 1.73
C LYS A 122 -0.24 9.22 0.62
N TYR A 123 0.23 10.05 -0.31
CA TYR A 123 1.15 9.64 -1.36
C TYR A 123 2.49 9.15 -0.78
N ALA A 124 3.13 9.93 0.09
CA ALA A 124 4.39 9.56 0.73
C ALA A 124 4.24 8.26 1.54
N TYR A 125 3.12 8.08 2.25
CA TYR A 125 2.81 6.83 2.96
C TYR A 125 2.70 5.64 2.00
N GLN A 126 1.99 5.79 0.87
CA GLN A 126 1.86 4.71 -0.13
C GLN A 126 3.21 4.33 -0.72
N GLN A 127 4.03 5.31 -1.11
CA GLN A 127 5.38 5.07 -1.62
C GLN A 127 6.24 4.36 -0.56
N LYS A 128 6.24 4.85 0.68
CA LYS A 128 6.93 4.20 1.81
C LYS A 128 6.55 2.72 1.93
N MET A 129 5.27 2.39 1.87
CA MET A 129 4.79 1.01 1.97
C MET A 129 5.18 0.17 0.76
N TRP A 130 5.18 0.74 -0.44
CA TRP A 130 5.64 0.06 -1.64
C TRP A 130 7.14 -0.27 -1.59
N TYR A 131 8.01 0.67 -1.23
CA TYR A 131 9.45 0.41 -1.07
C TYR A 131 9.71 -0.61 0.06
N ARG A 132 8.93 -0.56 1.16
CA ARG A 132 8.97 -1.56 2.22
C ARG A 132 8.59 -2.96 1.72
N GLN A 133 7.58 -3.07 0.88
CA GLN A 133 7.20 -4.32 0.24
C GLN A 133 8.39 -4.86 -0.59
N GLN A 134 8.97 -4.06 -1.48
CA GLN A 134 10.10 -4.48 -2.33
C GLN A 134 11.35 -4.85 -1.50
N LYS A 135 11.56 -4.22 -0.35
CA LYS A 135 12.59 -4.60 0.62
C LYS A 135 12.44 -6.05 1.08
N PHE A 136 11.23 -6.49 1.40
CA PHE A 136 10.97 -7.88 1.84
C PHE A 136 11.21 -8.90 0.74
N TRP A 137 10.93 -8.56 -0.51
CA TRP A 137 11.26 -9.38 -1.67
C TRP A 137 12.77 -9.64 -1.75
N THR A 138 13.56 -8.57 -1.61
CA THR A 138 15.03 -8.64 -1.65
C THR A 138 15.60 -9.51 -0.52
N GLN A 139 14.95 -9.49 0.66
CA GLN A 139 15.29 -10.33 1.81
C GLN A 139 14.76 -11.77 1.74
N ARG A 140 14.11 -12.18 0.63
CA ARG A 140 13.44 -13.48 0.47
C ARG A 140 12.36 -13.77 1.52
N ARG A 141 11.81 -12.73 2.16
CA ARG A 141 10.68 -12.86 3.09
C ARG A 141 9.36 -12.81 2.31
N ILE A 142 9.09 -13.91 1.59
CA ILE A 142 7.96 -14.01 0.66
C ILE A 142 6.63 -13.81 1.38
N TRP A 143 6.47 -14.37 2.59
CA TRP A 143 5.24 -14.24 3.36
C TRP A 143 4.92 -12.77 3.70
N SER A 144 5.89 -12.04 4.27
CA SER A 144 5.73 -10.61 4.54
C SER A 144 5.54 -9.81 3.25
N TRP A 145 6.24 -10.15 2.16
CA TRP A 145 5.99 -9.49 0.88
C TRP A 145 4.54 -9.68 0.42
N PHE A 146 3.99 -10.89 0.53
CA PHE A 146 2.62 -11.22 0.16
C PHE A 146 1.61 -10.48 1.03
N GLU A 147 1.81 -10.41 2.34
CA GLU A 147 0.93 -9.64 3.25
C GLU A 147 0.81 -8.18 2.80
N TYR A 148 1.94 -7.53 2.50
CA TYR A 148 1.94 -6.14 2.02
C TYR A 148 1.36 -6.02 0.60
N ALA A 149 1.65 -6.97 -0.30
CA ALA A 149 1.06 -7.00 -1.64
C ALA A 149 -0.46 -7.09 -1.58
N PHE A 150 -0.96 -7.99 -0.73
CA PHE A 150 -2.38 -8.20 -0.48
C PHE A 150 -3.03 -6.92 0.07
N LEU A 151 -2.45 -6.32 1.11
CA LEU A 151 -2.95 -5.06 1.67
C LEU A 151 -2.90 -3.89 0.67
N GLY A 152 -1.85 -3.82 -0.15
CA GLY A 152 -1.72 -2.83 -1.23
C GLY A 152 -2.84 -2.96 -2.26
N ALA A 153 -3.10 -4.18 -2.73
CA ALA A 153 -4.14 -4.46 -3.72
C ALA A 153 -5.57 -4.21 -3.18
N THR A 154 -5.84 -4.66 -1.95
CA THR A 154 -7.21 -4.70 -1.39
C THR A 154 -7.62 -3.41 -0.68
N SER A 155 -6.70 -2.75 0.04
CA SER A 155 -7.02 -1.58 0.87
C SER A 155 -6.11 -0.37 0.62
N SER A 156 -5.22 -0.43 -0.38
CA SER A 156 -4.19 0.58 -0.60
C SER A 156 -3.32 0.79 0.65
N TYR A 157 -2.86 -0.31 1.27
CA TYR A 157 -2.13 -0.32 2.54
C TYR A 157 -2.94 0.31 3.70
N GLY A 158 -4.25 0.11 3.67
CA GLY A 158 -5.15 0.59 4.70
C GLY A 158 -5.52 2.08 4.61
N ASN A 159 -5.56 2.64 3.41
CA ASN A 159 -5.97 4.04 3.17
C ASN A 159 -7.35 4.17 2.49
N SER A 160 -7.93 3.08 1.99
CA SER A 160 -9.23 3.14 1.30
C SER A 160 -10.21 2.11 1.82
N PHE A 161 -11.15 2.58 2.67
CA PHE A 161 -12.27 1.76 3.15
C PHE A 161 -13.18 1.28 2.01
N ILE A 162 -13.34 2.09 0.95
CA ILE A 162 -14.17 1.76 -0.22
C ILE A 162 -13.58 0.55 -0.97
N ARG A 163 -12.27 0.55 -1.21
CA ARG A 163 -11.60 -0.61 -1.87
C ARG A 163 -11.72 -1.88 -1.02
N TRP A 164 -11.66 -1.74 0.30
CA TRP A 164 -11.87 -2.86 1.21
C TRP A 164 -13.31 -3.39 1.15
N GLY A 165 -14.31 -2.49 1.15
CA GLY A 165 -15.71 -2.87 0.98
C GLY A 165 -15.98 -3.58 -0.35
N LEU A 166 -15.37 -3.10 -1.45
CA LEU A 166 -15.42 -3.78 -2.74
C LEU A 166 -14.74 -5.15 -2.71
N THR A 167 -13.61 -5.27 -2.00
CA THR A 167 -12.92 -6.57 -1.82
C THR A 167 -13.82 -7.56 -1.08
N ALA A 168 -14.48 -7.14 -0.01
CA ALA A 168 -15.45 -7.95 0.73
C ALA A 168 -16.64 -8.36 -0.14
N PHE A 169 -17.16 -7.43 -0.94
CA PHE A 169 -18.25 -7.72 -1.88
C PHE A 169 -17.83 -8.74 -2.94
N VAL A 170 -16.66 -8.57 -3.57
CA VAL A 170 -16.14 -9.54 -4.55
C VAL A 170 -15.89 -10.91 -3.91
N PHE A 171 -15.39 -10.95 -2.68
CA PHE A 171 -15.23 -12.19 -1.92
C PHE A 171 -16.58 -12.90 -1.71
N ALA A 172 -17.62 -12.17 -1.27
CA ALA A 172 -18.96 -12.73 -1.11
C ALA A 172 -19.52 -13.28 -2.44
N ILE A 173 -19.40 -12.52 -3.54
CA ILE A 173 -19.84 -13.00 -4.85
C ILE A 173 -19.06 -14.24 -5.30
N SER A 174 -17.76 -14.32 -5.02
CA SER A 174 -16.96 -15.50 -5.33
C SER A 174 -17.40 -16.73 -4.52
N MET A 175 -17.69 -16.55 -3.24
CA MET A 175 -18.20 -17.63 -2.37
C MET A 175 -19.59 -18.09 -2.81
N ALA A 176 -20.49 -17.16 -3.16
CA ALA A 176 -21.78 -17.49 -3.76
C ALA A 176 -21.63 -18.35 -5.02
N GLY A 177 -20.67 -18.02 -5.90
CA GLY A 177 -20.33 -18.82 -7.07
C GLY A 177 -19.85 -20.23 -6.72
N ILE A 178 -19.00 -20.37 -5.70
CA ILE A 178 -18.52 -21.68 -5.22
C ILE A 178 -19.68 -22.50 -4.65
N TYR A 179 -20.59 -21.90 -3.89
CA TYR A 179 -21.78 -22.60 -3.36
C TYR A 179 -22.69 -23.09 -4.48
N TYR A 180 -22.93 -22.26 -5.49
CA TYR A 180 -23.70 -22.63 -6.67
C TYR A 180 -23.06 -23.83 -7.41
N LEU A 181 -21.74 -23.79 -7.64
CA LEU A 181 -21.00 -24.89 -8.27
C LEU A 181 -21.01 -26.18 -7.41
N SER A 182 -20.92 -26.04 -6.09
CA SER A 182 -21.04 -27.16 -5.15
C SER A 182 -22.42 -27.82 -5.27
N ASP A 183 -23.49 -27.04 -5.30
CA ASP A 183 -24.86 -27.56 -5.40
C ASP A 183 -25.20 -28.13 -6.78
N LEU A 184 -24.62 -27.59 -7.86
CA LEU A 184 -24.74 -28.17 -9.21
C LEU A 184 -24.19 -29.60 -9.29
N SER A 185 -23.13 -29.88 -8.52
CA SER A 185 -22.47 -31.19 -8.52
C SER A 185 -23.28 -32.26 -7.77
N LYS A 186 -24.37 -31.89 -7.08
CA LYS A 186 -25.16 -32.78 -6.22
C LYS A 186 -26.43 -33.24 -6.91
N THR A 187 -26.59 -34.56 -6.99
CA THR A 187 -27.74 -35.24 -7.62
C THR A 187 -29.00 -35.21 -6.75
N HIS A 188 -28.85 -35.29 -5.43
CA HIS A 188 -29.99 -35.28 -4.50
C HIS A 188 -30.21 -33.88 -3.91
N GLU A 189 -31.44 -33.39 -4.01
CA GLU A 189 -31.85 -32.07 -3.50
C GLU A 189 -31.64 -31.94 -1.98
N SER A 190 -31.79 -33.04 -1.24
CA SER A 190 -31.56 -33.10 0.22
C SER A 190 -30.10 -32.84 0.63
N MET A 191 -29.15 -32.85 -0.31
CA MET A 191 -27.74 -32.54 -0.05
C MET A 191 -27.36 -31.10 -0.41
N ARG A 192 -28.25 -30.35 -1.07
CA ARG A 192 -27.98 -28.96 -1.47
C ARG A 192 -28.01 -28.02 -0.26
N ILE A 193 -27.20 -26.96 -0.34
CA ILE A 193 -27.17 -25.90 0.68
C ILE A 193 -28.43 -25.04 0.55
N VAL A 194 -28.75 -24.66 -0.69
CA VAL A 194 -29.96 -23.93 -1.06
C VAL A 194 -30.94 -24.94 -1.67
N ALA A 195 -31.67 -25.64 -0.80
CA ALA A 195 -32.70 -26.60 -1.19
C ALA A 195 -34.08 -25.94 -1.02
N SER A 196 -34.69 -25.51 -2.12
CA SER A 196 -36.06 -24.95 -2.13
C SER A 196 -36.95 -25.69 -3.11
N ALA A 197 -38.19 -25.96 -2.69
CA ALA A 197 -39.23 -26.66 -3.46
C ALA A 197 -39.61 -25.97 -4.79
N SER A 198 -39.22 -24.70 -4.97
CA SER A 198 -39.20 -23.99 -6.25
C SER A 198 -37.76 -23.66 -6.63
N LEU A 199 -37.44 -23.72 -7.93
CA LEU A 199 -36.14 -23.38 -8.52
C LEU A 199 -35.38 -22.31 -7.70
N SER A 200 -34.29 -22.72 -7.05
CA SER A 200 -33.39 -21.85 -6.31
C SER A 200 -32.93 -20.71 -7.22
N HIS A 201 -33.21 -19.47 -6.81
CA HIS A 201 -32.82 -18.30 -7.59
C HIS A 201 -31.32 -18.05 -7.38
N TRP A 202 -30.60 -17.56 -8.39
CA TRP A 202 -29.16 -17.30 -8.28
C TRP A 202 -28.81 -16.35 -7.12
N TYR A 203 -29.75 -15.46 -6.78
CA TYR A 203 -29.62 -14.51 -5.68
C TYR A 203 -29.62 -15.18 -4.30
N ASP A 204 -30.20 -16.36 -4.14
CA ASP A 204 -30.25 -17.08 -2.86
C ASP A 204 -28.83 -17.47 -2.40
N TYR A 205 -27.94 -17.79 -3.34
CA TYR A 205 -26.52 -18.05 -3.07
C TYR A 205 -25.77 -16.78 -2.66
N VAL A 206 -26.10 -15.64 -3.28
CA VAL A 206 -25.52 -14.34 -2.91
C VAL A 206 -25.98 -13.94 -1.52
N TYR A 207 -27.28 -14.04 -1.24
CA TYR A 207 -27.84 -13.82 0.09
C TYR A 207 -27.19 -14.73 1.13
N PHE A 208 -27.07 -16.03 0.84
CA PHE A 208 -26.44 -16.99 1.73
C PHE A 208 -25.00 -16.62 2.05
N SER A 209 -24.20 -16.27 1.03
CA SER A 209 -22.81 -15.82 1.24
C SER A 209 -22.73 -14.53 2.05
N VAL A 210 -23.56 -13.52 1.78
CA VAL A 210 -23.54 -12.25 2.54
C VAL A 210 -23.89 -12.48 4.02
N VAL A 211 -24.94 -13.25 4.30
CA VAL A 211 -25.38 -13.57 5.67
C VAL A 211 -24.34 -14.44 6.40
N THR A 212 -23.64 -15.31 5.68
CA THR A 212 -22.55 -16.14 6.22
C THR A 212 -21.30 -15.30 6.51
N LEU A 213 -20.86 -14.49 5.55
CA LEU A 213 -19.71 -13.59 5.68
C LEU A 213 -19.86 -12.61 6.83
N THR A 214 -21.07 -12.08 7.03
CA THR A 214 -21.40 -11.17 8.13
C THR A 214 -21.65 -11.88 9.46
N SER A 215 -21.60 -13.21 9.48
CA SER A 215 -21.92 -14.07 10.62
C SER A 215 -23.33 -13.89 11.19
N LEU A 216 -24.25 -13.31 10.40
CA LEU A 216 -25.65 -13.11 10.81
C LEU A 216 -26.39 -14.45 10.91
N GLY A 217 -26.15 -15.37 9.96
CA GLY A 217 -26.59 -16.76 10.05
C GLY A 217 -28.08 -17.00 10.29
N ILE A 218 -28.95 -16.45 9.43
CA ILE A 218 -30.43 -16.48 9.60
C ILE A 218 -31.02 -17.90 9.68
N GLY A 219 -30.32 -18.91 9.14
CA GLY A 219 -30.67 -20.33 9.31
C GLY A 219 -31.59 -20.91 8.24
N ASP A 220 -31.99 -20.10 7.25
CA ASP A 220 -32.83 -20.52 6.11
C ASP A 220 -32.15 -21.59 5.23
N PHE A 221 -30.82 -21.53 5.15
CA PHE A 221 -29.99 -22.45 4.38
C PHE A 221 -28.97 -23.12 5.28
N VAL A 222 -28.83 -24.44 5.13
CA VAL A 222 -28.03 -25.25 6.05
C VAL A 222 -27.15 -26.23 5.26
N PRO A 223 -25.81 -26.17 5.40
CA PRO A 223 -24.93 -27.12 4.75
C PRO A 223 -25.12 -28.53 5.33
N ARG A 224 -25.46 -29.49 4.45
CA ARG A 224 -25.75 -30.88 4.86
C ARG A 224 -24.51 -31.77 4.78
N VAL A 225 -23.63 -31.52 3.81
CA VAL A 225 -22.41 -32.31 3.56
C VAL A 225 -21.21 -31.72 4.28
N LEU A 226 -20.24 -32.55 4.66
CA LEU A 226 -19.02 -32.13 5.38
C LEU A 226 -18.24 -31.04 4.63
N VAL A 227 -18.10 -31.17 3.31
CA VAL A 227 -17.37 -30.21 2.48
C VAL A 227 -18.01 -28.83 2.53
N ASP A 228 -19.34 -28.74 2.44
CA ASP A 228 -20.06 -27.46 2.53
C ASP A 228 -19.92 -26.85 3.93
N LYS A 229 -19.98 -27.68 4.98
CA LYS A 229 -19.76 -27.22 6.36
C LYS A 229 -18.37 -26.62 6.55
N MET A 230 -17.34 -27.26 5.97
CA MET A 230 -15.97 -26.72 5.99
C MET A 230 -15.87 -25.40 5.21
N LEU A 231 -16.53 -25.31 4.05
CA LEU A 231 -16.52 -24.12 3.21
C LEU A 231 -17.21 -22.92 3.92
N VAL A 232 -18.39 -23.14 4.48
CA VAL A 232 -19.13 -22.14 5.28
C VAL A 232 -18.31 -21.71 6.50
N SER A 233 -17.69 -22.66 7.19
CA SER A 233 -16.82 -22.34 8.35
C SER A 233 -15.61 -21.49 7.94
N ALA A 234 -15.01 -21.78 6.78
CA ALA A 234 -13.91 -20.99 6.24
C ALA A 234 -14.38 -19.57 5.87
N GLU A 235 -15.54 -19.43 5.24
CA GLU A 235 -16.11 -18.11 4.92
C GLU A 235 -16.34 -17.27 6.16
N VAL A 236 -16.93 -17.84 7.22
CA VAL A 236 -17.12 -17.14 8.51
C VAL A 236 -15.78 -16.72 9.11
N PHE A 237 -14.78 -17.60 9.09
CA PHE A 237 -13.43 -17.28 9.58
C PHE A 237 -12.80 -16.10 8.83
N PHE A 238 -12.86 -16.10 7.50
CA PHE A 238 -12.38 -14.98 6.69
C PHE A 238 -13.24 -13.73 6.91
N GLY A 239 -14.55 -13.86 7.10
CA GLY A 239 -15.45 -12.77 7.45
C GLY A 239 -15.00 -12.01 8.70
N PHE A 240 -14.61 -12.74 9.77
CA PHE A 240 -14.07 -12.12 10.97
C PHE A 240 -12.75 -11.38 10.74
N ILE A 241 -11.83 -11.96 9.96
CA ILE A 241 -10.59 -11.28 9.57
C ILE A 241 -10.93 -9.99 8.81
N MET A 242 -11.89 -10.08 7.88
CA MET A 242 -12.24 -8.94 7.04
C MET A 242 -12.93 -7.82 7.79
N LEU A 243 -13.78 -8.17 8.75
CA LEU A 243 -14.41 -7.23 9.66
C LEU A 243 -13.36 -6.56 10.58
N GLY A 244 -12.39 -7.32 11.09
CA GLY A 244 -11.30 -6.77 11.91
C GLY A 244 -10.48 -5.72 11.15
N ILE A 245 -10.12 -6.00 9.90
CA ILE A 245 -9.43 -5.03 9.03
C ILE A 245 -10.34 -3.81 8.76
N PHE A 246 -11.63 -4.02 8.50
CA PHE A 246 -12.58 -2.92 8.29
C PHE A 246 -12.67 -1.99 9.49
N ILE A 247 -12.75 -2.52 10.71
CA ILE A 247 -12.77 -1.74 11.96
C ILE A 247 -11.47 -0.95 12.11
N SER A 248 -10.31 -1.58 11.88
CA SER A 248 -9.00 -0.91 11.93
C SER A 248 -8.92 0.27 10.94
N LEU A 249 -9.52 0.13 9.76
CA LEU A 249 -9.56 1.19 8.76
C LEU A 249 -10.44 2.37 9.17
N ILE A 250 -11.57 2.11 9.82
CA ILE A 250 -12.44 3.16 10.37
C ILE A 250 -11.70 3.90 11.49
N GLN A 251 -11.08 3.18 12.41
CA GLN A 251 -10.34 3.75 13.53
C GLN A 251 -9.17 4.65 13.09
N LYS A 252 -8.53 4.35 11.95
CA LYS A 252 -7.45 5.19 11.41
C LYS A 252 -7.97 6.51 10.83
N LYS A 253 -9.23 6.56 10.40
CA LYS A 253 -9.82 7.69 9.68
C LYS A 253 -10.62 8.65 10.59
N MET A 254 -11.18 8.12 11.67
CA MET A 254 -11.84 8.89 12.74
C MET A 254 -10.81 9.50 13.69
#